data_AF-A0A811M6D5-F1
#
_entry.id   AF-A0A811M6D5-F1
#
_cell.length_a   1.000
_cell.length_b   1.000
_cell.length_c   1.000
_cell.angle_alpha   90.00
_cell.angle_beta   90.00
_cell.angle_gamma   90.00
#
_symmetry.space_group_name_H-M   'P 1'
#
loop_
_entity.id
_entity.type
_entity.pdbx_description
1 polymer ?
#
loop_
_entity_poly.entity_id
_entity_poly.type
_entity_poly.pdbx_seq_one_letter_code
_entity_poly.pdbx_strand_id
1 'polypeptide(L)'
;MAWRVALAAAVLLCAAAGAALGAKRARIPDDLRDVIDEEEDDEWRHYGAPSSRGPGRGDGPPPDLSRMDPAALQAELLRGQTGPSFGFVKLRPGTARSQEDVVGIATRWSNVLRTGSVDAKFVAVNFGTLMFTMERGRDILELKEFILSQAEAYEFKIGDQIFRRPGDPPLDQVLDKPQKKKQVLDKPRKKKRHKSRDEL
;
A
#
# COMPACT_ATOMS: atom_id res chain seq x y z
N MET A 1 59.54 -1.41 59.87
CA MET A 1 58.39 -0.71 59.22
C MET A 1 57.54 -1.63 58.34
N ALA A 2 58.12 -2.58 57.59
CA ALA A 2 57.35 -3.46 56.69
C ALA A 2 56.27 -4.34 57.37
N TRP A 3 56.50 -4.82 58.59
CA TRP A 3 55.55 -5.68 59.31
C TRP A 3 54.24 -4.97 59.68
N ARG A 4 54.31 -3.68 60.02
CA ARG A 4 53.12 -2.86 60.37
C ARG A 4 52.27 -2.54 59.14
N VAL A 5 52.91 -2.38 57.99
CA VAL A 5 52.22 -2.15 56.70
C VAL A 5 51.55 -3.43 56.21
N ALA A 6 52.20 -4.60 56.36
CA ALA A 6 51.63 -5.88 56.00
C ALA A 6 50.39 -6.23 56.87
N LEU A 7 50.44 -5.96 58.18
CA LEU A 7 49.27 -6.14 59.05
C LEU A 7 48.13 -5.18 58.73
N ALA A 8 48.43 -3.91 58.43
CA ALA A 8 47.40 -2.95 58.04
C ALA A 8 46.75 -3.31 56.69
N ALA A 9 47.53 -3.79 55.72
CA ALA A 9 47.03 -4.28 54.44
C ALA A 9 46.20 -5.57 54.59
N ALA A 10 46.61 -6.49 55.47
CA ALA A 10 45.85 -7.71 55.77
C ALA A 10 44.52 -7.41 56.48
N VAL A 11 44.50 -6.45 57.42
CA VAL A 11 43.26 -6.01 58.09
C VAL A 11 42.32 -5.31 57.10
N LEU A 12 42.84 -4.49 56.19
CA LEU A 12 42.04 -3.87 55.13
C LEU A 12 41.48 -4.90 54.13
N LEU A 13 42.25 -5.92 53.76
CA LEU A 13 41.78 -7.03 52.92
C LEU A 13 40.71 -7.87 53.63
N CYS A 14 40.84 -8.12 54.93
CA CYS A 14 39.82 -8.82 55.72
C CYS A 14 38.55 -7.96 55.90
N ALA A 15 38.67 -6.65 56.07
CA ALA A 15 37.53 -5.74 56.17
C ALA A 15 36.78 -5.57 54.83
N ALA A 16 37.50 -5.54 53.70
CA ALA A 16 36.90 -5.50 52.36
C ALA A 16 36.20 -6.81 51.99
N ALA A 17 36.74 -7.96 52.42
CA ALA A 17 36.08 -9.26 52.24
C ALA A 17 34.78 -9.41 53.07
N GLY A 18 34.68 -8.72 54.21
CA GLY A 18 33.50 -8.73 55.07
C GLY A 18 32.29 -7.97 54.52
N ALA A 19 32.49 -7.04 53.58
CA ALA A 19 31.41 -6.25 52.99
C ALA A 19 30.77 -6.89 51.75
N ALA A 20 31.36 -7.96 51.20
CA ALA A 20 30.92 -8.62 49.96
C ALA A 20 30.06 -9.88 50.17
N LEU A 21 29.80 -10.26 51.42
CA LEU A 21 29.02 -11.46 51.76
C LEU A 21 27.74 -11.07 52.50
N GLY A 22 26.66 -10.93 51.75
CA GLY A 22 25.31 -11.02 52.31
C GLY A 22 24.40 -9.82 52.09
N ALA A 23 24.28 -9.34 50.85
CA ALA A 23 22.96 -8.89 50.42
C ALA A 23 22.08 -10.16 50.41
N LYS A 24 21.38 -10.41 51.52
CA LYS A 24 20.42 -11.52 51.63
C LYS A 24 19.45 -11.34 50.47
N ARG A 25 19.44 -12.27 49.50
CA ARG A 25 18.37 -12.33 48.50
C ARG A 25 17.06 -12.28 49.28
N ALA A 26 16.25 -11.26 49.03
CA ALA A 26 14.93 -11.20 49.63
C ALA A 26 14.25 -12.54 49.34
N ARG A 27 13.85 -13.25 50.40
CA ARG A 27 13.17 -14.53 50.26
C ARG A 27 11.76 -14.20 49.82
N ILE A 28 11.56 -14.18 48.50
CA ILE A 28 10.24 -14.01 47.90
C ILE A 28 9.39 -15.18 48.41
N PRO A 29 8.32 -14.93 49.18
CA PRO A 29 7.41 -15.99 49.57
C PRO A 29 6.79 -16.61 48.31
N ASP A 30 6.64 -17.94 48.28
CA ASP A 30 5.94 -18.63 47.17
C ASP A 30 4.47 -18.20 47.06
N ASP A 31 3.92 -17.67 48.15
CA ASP A 31 2.60 -17.07 48.18
C ASP A 31 2.69 -15.59 47.77
N LEU A 32 2.46 -15.33 46.49
CA LEU A 32 2.45 -14.01 45.86
C LEU A 32 1.04 -13.42 45.74
N ARG A 33 0.04 -13.98 46.44
CA ARG A 33 -1.37 -13.55 46.34
C ARG A 33 -1.63 -12.14 46.89
N ASP A 34 -0.70 -11.61 47.67
CA ASP A 34 -0.71 -10.25 48.23
C ASP A 34 -0.02 -9.22 47.33
N VAL A 35 0.67 -9.67 46.26
CA VAL A 35 1.28 -8.80 45.27
C VAL A 35 0.20 -8.38 44.27
N ILE A 36 -0.25 -7.13 44.39
CA ILE A 36 -1.14 -6.49 43.41
C ILE A 36 -0.23 -5.82 42.36
N ASP A 37 -0.25 -6.35 41.14
CA ASP A 37 0.48 -5.78 40.01
C ASP A 37 -0.27 -4.55 39.48
N GLU A 38 0.13 -3.36 39.95
CA GLU A 38 -0.40 -2.09 39.45
C GLU A 38 0.31 -1.63 38.15
N GLU A 39 1.24 -2.42 37.61
CA GLU A 39 2.00 -2.15 36.36
C GLU A 39 1.36 -2.79 35.11
N GLU A 40 0.22 -3.47 35.23
CA GLU A 40 -0.62 -3.69 34.05
C GLU A 40 -1.33 -2.37 33.74
N ASP A 41 -0.75 -1.59 32.83
CA ASP A 41 -1.36 -0.38 32.30
C ASP A 41 -2.76 -0.67 31.73
N ASP A 42 -3.61 0.35 31.68
CA ASP A 42 -4.95 0.22 31.09
C ASP A 42 -4.89 -0.29 29.64
N GLU A 43 -3.74 -0.09 28.98
CA GLU A 43 -3.46 -0.53 27.61
C GLU A 43 -3.36 -2.07 27.50
N TRP A 44 -2.72 -2.74 28.46
CA TRP A 44 -2.65 -4.20 28.57
C TRP A 44 -4.02 -4.83 28.90
N ARG A 45 -4.83 -4.20 29.75
CA ARG A 45 -6.19 -4.69 30.06
C ARG A 45 -7.12 -4.67 28.85
N HIS A 46 -6.83 -3.81 27.87
CA HIS A 46 -7.56 -3.71 26.61
C HIS A 46 -6.93 -4.53 25.48
N TYR A 47 -5.78 -5.18 25.73
CA TYR A 47 -5.13 -6.03 24.75
C TYR A 47 -5.96 -7.30 24.47
N GLY A 48 -6.59 -7.35 23.30
CA GLY A 48 -7.50 -8.45 22.89
C GLY A 48 -8.98 -8.12 23.02
N ALA A 49 -9.35 -7.02 23.69
CA ALA A 49 -10.61 -6.36 23.39
C ALA A 49 -10.56 -5.92 21.91
N PRO A 50 -11.65 -6.02 21.13
CA PRO A 50 -11.65 -5.47 19.79
C PRO A 50 -11.30 -3.99 19.94
N SER A 51 -10.06 -3.63 19.55
CA SER A 51 -9.62 -2.24 19.49
C SER A 51 -10.75 -1.49 18.82
N SER A 52 -11.34 -0.53 19.54
CA SER A 52 -12.09 0.55 18.94
C SER A 52 -11.21 1.02 17.80
N ARG A 53 -11.68 0.69 16.59
CA ARG A 53 -10.94 0.73 15.33
C ARG A 53 -9.98 1.92 15.37
N GLY A 54 -8.71 1.64 15.09
CA GLY A 54 -7.60 2.60 15.20
C GLY A 54 -7.88 4.00 14.62
N PRO A 55 -7.01 4.96 14.97
CA PRO A 55 -7.27 6.39 14.83
C PRO A 55 -7.61 6.73 13.37
N GLY A 56 -8.88 7.05 13.13
CA GLY A 56 -9.40 7.40 11.81
C GLY A 56 -10.83 6.94 11.53
N ARG A 57 -11.37 5.97 12.28
CA ARG A 57 -12.81 5.69 12.29
C ARG A 57 -13.43 6.47 13.44
N GLY A 58 -13.91 7.67 13.12
CA GLY A 58 -14.71 8.45 14.05
C GLY A 58 -15.82 7.58 14.63
N ASP A 59 -15.98 7.66 15.94
CA ASP A 59 -16.99 7.01 16.77
C ASP A 59 -18.40 7.58 16.51
N GLY A 60 -18.61 8.15 15.32
CA GLY A 60 -19.83 8.75 14.87
C GLY A 60 -20.74 7.75 14.16
N PRO A 61 -22.03 8.07 14.06
CA PRO A 61 -22.95 7.30 13.22
C PRO A 61 -22.40 7.21 11.79
N PRO A 62 -22.67 6.10 11.06
CA PRO A 62 -22.30 5.98 9.67
C PRO A 62 -22.76 7.21 8.88
N PRO A 63 -21.96 7.74 7.95
CA PRO A 63 -22.37 8.87 7.14
C PRO A 63 -23.65 8.54 6.37
N ASP A 64 -24.58 9.50 6.32
CA ASP A 64 -25.82 9.35 5.56
C ASP A 64 -25.53 9.43 4.06
N LEU A 65 -25.31 8.26 3.45
CA LEU A 65 -25.03 8.10 2.03
C LEU A 65 -26.16 8.62 1.13
N SER A 66 -27.40 8.74 1.64
CA SER A 66 -28.56 9.13 0.81
C SER A 66 -28.52 10.58 0.36
N ARG A 67 -27.75 11.43 1.05
CA ARG A 67 -27.66 12.88 0.81
C ARG A 67 -26.32 13.33 0.23
N MET A 68 -25.37 12.42 0.07
CA MET A 68 -24.03 12.72 -0.41
C MET A 68 -24.01 12.91 -1.93
N ASP A 69 -23.11 13.77 -2.41
CA ASP A 69 -22.86 13.87 -3.84
C ASP A 69 -22.19 12.58 -4.38
N PRO A 70 -22.29 12.29 -5.69
CA PRO A 70 -21.74 11.06 -6.27
C PRO A 70 -20.22 10.89 -6.12
N ALA A 71 -19.45 11.96 -5.98
CA ALA A 71 -18.00 11.89 -5.82
C ALA A 71 -17.61 11.62 -4.36
N ALA A 72 -18.30 12.26 -3.42
CA ALA A 72 -18.18 12.01 -1.99
C ALA A 72 -18.58 10.56 -1.64
N LEU A 73 -19.65 10.06 -2.26
CA LEU A 73 -20.06 8.65 -2.14
C LEU A 73 -18.97 7.68 -2.57
N GLN A 74 -18.32 7.93 -3.71
CA GLN A 74 -17.23 7.08 -4.20
C GLN A 74 -16.03 7.11 -3.25
N ALA A 75 -15.67 8.27 -2.73
CA ALA A 75 -14.59 8.40 -1.76
C ALA A 75 -14.89 7.62 -0.47
N GLU A 76 -16.14 7.65 0.01
CA GLU A 76 -16.56 6.93 1.21
C GLU A 76 -16.56 5.41 0.99
N LEU A 77 -17.03 4.93 -0.16
CA LEU A 77 -16.97 3.51 -0.52
C LEU A 77 -15.53 2.99 -0.59
N LEU A 78 -14.59 3.80 -1.10
CA LEU A 78 -13.17 3.46 -1.09
C LEU A 78 -12.60 3.45 0.33
N ARG A 79 -12.93 4.44 1.18
CA ARG A 79 -12.53 4.44 2.60
C ARG A 79 -13.08 3.23 3.36
N GLY A 80 -14.25 2.73 2.97
CA GLY A 80 -14.90 1.59 3.58
C GLY A 80 -14.25 0.25 3.26
N GLN A 81 -13.34 0.16 2.28
CA GLN A 81 -12.66 -1.09 1.95
C GLN A 81 -11.67 -1.49 3.04
N THR A 82 -11.93 -2.63 3.69
CA THR A 82 -11.05 -3.15 4.75
C THR A 82 -10.44 -4.52 4.43
N GLY A 83 -10.99 -5.25 3.47
CA GLY A 83 -10.54 -6.60 3.09
C GLY A 83 -9.59 -6.63 1.88
N PRO A 84 -9.21 -7.85 1.45
CA PRO A 84 -8.42 -8.02 0.24
C PRO A 84 -9.08 -7.34 -0.96
N SER A 85 -8.29 -6.61 -1.73
CA SER A 85 -8.76 -5.84 -2.87
C SER A 85 -7.87 -6.08 -4.07
N PHE A 86 -8.46 -6.04 -5.25
CA PHE A 86 -7.73 -6.14 -6.51
C PHE A 86 -8.31 -5.19 -7.53
N GLY A 87 -7.52 -4.91 -8.57
CA GLY A 87 -7.95 -4.04 -9.63
C GLY A 87 -6.97 -4.01 -10.78
N PHE A 88 -7.24 -3.12 -11.72
CA PHE A 88 -6.49 -3.03 -12.97
C PHE A 88 -6.02 -1.61 -13.20
N VAL A 89 -4.80 -1.48 -13.71
CA VAL A 89 -4.23 -0.23 -14.16
C VAL A 89 -3.98 -0.33 -15.65
N LYS A 90 -4.63 0.53 -16.42
CA LYS A 90 -4.32 0.68 -17.84
C LYS A 90 -3.22 1.72 -17.99
N LEU A 91 -2.18 1.34 -18.72
CA LEU A 91 -1.05 2.19 -19.03
C LEU A 91 -1.39 3.12 -20.19
N ARG A 92 -0.67 4.24 -20.27
CA ARG A 92 -0.87 5.28 -21.29
C ARG A 92 -0.71 4.70 -22.69
N PRO A 93 -1.72 4.87 -23.57
CA PRO A 93 -1.65 4.43 -24.96
C PRO A 93 -0.68 5.31 -25.74
N GLY A 94 -0.03 4.74 -26.77
CA GLY A 94 0.89 5.45 -27.66
C GLY A 94 2.38 5.29 -27.33
N THR A 95 2.72 4.75 -26.16
CA THR A 95 4.09 4.30 -25.86
C THR A 95 4.21 2.83 -26.25
N ALA A 96 5.09 2.51 -27.20
CA ALA A 96 5.46 1.13 -27.47
C ALA A 96 6.20 0.56 -26.24
N ARG A 97 5.75 -0.60 -25.74
CA ARG A 97 6.35 -1.28 -24.60
C ARG A 97 6.51 -2.75 -24.93
N SER A 98 7.65 -3.33 -24.54
CA SER A 98 7.83 -4.77 -24.55
C SER A 98 7.18 -5.42 -23.32
N GLN A 99 7.20 -6.75 -23.25
CA GLN A 99 6.68 -7.45 -22.08
C GLN A 99 7.57 -7.19 -20.86
N GLU A 100 8.88 -7.16 -21.08
CA GLU A 100 9.91 -6.88 -20.07
C GLU A 100 9.74 -5.47 -19.49
N ASP A 101 9.38 -4.48 -20.31
CA ASP A 101 9.11 -3.12 -19.86
C ASP A 101 7.95 -3.08 -18.86
N VAL A 102 6.85 -3.78 -19.17
CA VAL A 102 5.63 -3.78 -18.35
C VAL A 102 5.84 -4.57 -17.06
N VAL A 103 6.55 -5.70 -17.13
CA VAL A 103 7.00 -6.45 -15.94
C VAL A 103 7.93 -5.59 -15.08
N GLY A 104 8.81 -4.80 -15.71
CA GLY A 104 9.67 -3.83 -15.05
C GLY A 104 8.86 -2.75 -14.32
N ILE A 105 7.83 -2.18 -14.95
CA ILE A 105 6.91 -1.22 -14.30
C ILE A 105 6.23 -1.87 -13.10
N ALA A 106 5.64 -3.05 -13.28
CA ALA A 106 4.96 -3.78 -12.21
C ALA A 106 5.88 -4.03 -11.01
N THR A 107 7.11 -4.47 -11.27
CA THR A 107 8.11 -4.75 -10.23
C THR A 107 8.55 -3.47 -9.53
N ARG A 108 8.82 -2.39 -10.27
CA ARG A 108 9.18 -1.08 -9.70
C ARG A 108 8.07 -0.55 -8.80
N TRP A 109 6.83 -0.53 -9.27
CA TRP A 109 5.69 -0.03 -8.50
C TRP A 109 5.44 -0.86 -7.24
N SER A 110 5.51 -2.19 -7.34
CA SER A 110 5.39 -3.07 -6.17
C SER A 110 6.46 -2.78 -5.12
N ASN A 111 7.71 -2.55 -5.55
CA ASN A 111 8.80 -2.22 -4.64
C ASN A 111 8.63 -0.84 -3.99
N VAL A 112 8.24 0.17 -4.74
CA VAL A 112 8.01 1.53 -4.21
C VAL A 112 6.88 1.53 -3.18
N LEU A 113 5.76 0.85 -3.48
CA LEU A 113 4.64 0.77 -2.55
C LEU A 113 5.00 -0.01 -1.28
N ARG A 114 5.76 -1.10 -1.42
CA ARG A 114 6.29 -1.85 -0.28
C ARG A 114 7.18 -0.99 0.61
N THR A 115 8.00 -0.10 0.04
CA THR A 115 8.78 0.87 0.84
C THR A 115 7.91 1.92 1.54
N GLY A 116 6.76 2.25 0.98
CA GLY A 116 5.75 3.11 1.60
C GLY A 116 4.80 2.40 2.55
N SER A 117 5.11 1.16 2.96
CA SER A 117 4.26 0.31 3.81
C SER A 117 2.87 0.01 3.22
N VAL A 118 2.68 0.19 1.91
CA VAL A 118 1.47 -0.22 1.18
C VAL A 118 1.73 -1.59 0.55
N ASP A 119 1.02 -2.61 1.02
CA ASP A 119 1.21 -3.98 0.56
C ASP A 119 0.35 -4.27 -0.68
N ALA A 120 0.79 -3.71 -1.81
CA ALA A 120 0.18 -3.92 -3.11
C ALA A 120 1.19 -4.56 -4.08
N LYS A 121 0.80 -5.67 -4.68
CA LYS A 121 1.60 -6.42 -5.65
C LYS A 121 1.03 -6.25 -7.05
N PHE A 122 1.87 -5.84 -7.99
CA PHE A 122 1.51 -5.68 -9.40
C PHE A 122 2.00 -6.85 -10.24
N VAL A 123 1.17 -7.24 -11.21
CA VAL A 123 1.46 -8.27 -12.21
C VAL A 123 1.08 -7.74 -13.59
N ALA A 124 1.96 -7.97 -14.57
CA ALA A 124 1.68 -7.63 -15.96
C ALA A 124 0.66 -8.61 -16.55
N VAL A 125 -0.48 -8.09 -17.04
CA VAL A 125 -1.49 -8.91 -17.72
C VAL A 125 -1.30 -8.84 -19.24
N ASN A 126 -1.07 -7.65 -19.77
CA ASN A 126 -0.85 -7.37 -21.20
C ASN A 126 0.13 -6.18 -21.35
N PHE A 127 0.55 -5.86 -22.58
CA PHE A 127 1.46 -4.73 -22.88
C PHE A 127 0.96 -3.34 -22.43
N GLY A 128 -0.32 -3.21 -22.11
CA GLY A 128 -0.93 -1.97 -21.65
C GLY A 128 -1.71 -2.09 -20.34
N THR A 129 -1.64 -3.22 -19.63
CA THR A 129 -2.47 -3.45 -18.45
C THR A 129 -1.69 -4.17 -17.36
N LEU A 130 -1.73 -3.60 -16.17
CA LEU A 130 -1.29 -4.23 -14.93
C LEU A 130 -2.51 -4.62 -14.11
N MET A 131 -2.43 -5.76 -13.42
CA MET A 131 -3.33 -6.11 -12.34
C MET A 131 -2.60 -5.87 -11.03
N PHE A 132 -3.31 -5.41 -10.01
CA PHE A 132 -2.77 -5.36 -8.65
C PHE A 132 -3.64 -6.17 -7.70
N THR A 133 -3.02 -6.68 -6.65
CA THR A 133 -3.68 -7.31 -5.51
C THR A 133 -3.11 -6.70 -4.23
N MET A 134 -3.96 -6.46 -3.24
CA MET A 134 -3.57 -6.00 -1.91
C MET A 134 -4.34 -6.76 -0.84
N GLU A 135 -3.69 -7.02 0.29
CA GLU A 135 -4.35 -7.67 1.43
C GLU A 135 -5.17 -6.67 2.26
N ARG A 136 -4.65 -5.44 2.41
CA ARG A 136 -5.28 -4.38 3.19
C ARG A 136 -5.94 -3.33 2.30
N GLY A 137 -7.23 -3.50 2.03
CA GLY A 137 -8.04 -2.53 1.27
C GLY A 137 -8.06 -1.11 1.84
N ARG A 138 -7.69 -0.92 3.12
CA ARG A 138 -7.67 0.40 3.75
C ARG A 138 -6.64 1.35 3.11
N ASP A 139 -5.58 0.80 2.51
CA ASP A 139 -4.48 1.54 1.90
C ASP A 139 -4.77 1.89 0.42
N ILE A 140 -6.04 1.75 -0.02
CA ILE A 140 -6.45 1.91 -1.43
C ILE A 140 -6.38 3.36 -1.92
N LEU A 141 -6.54 4.32 -1.02
CA LEU A 141 -6.48 5.75 -1.37
C LEU A 141 -5.04 6.17 -1.64
N GLU A 142 -4.10 5.69 -0.83
CA GLU A 142 -2.67 5.85 -1.00
C GLU A 142 -2.22 5.20 -2.31
N LEU A 143 -2.74 4.00 -2.61
CA LEU A 143 -2.49 3.35 -3.89
C LEU A 143 -3.01 4.18 -5.06
N LYS A 144 -4.25 4.68 -4.98
CA LYS A 144 -4.87 5.50 -6.02
C LYS A 144 -4.04 6.74 -6.31
N GLU A 145 -3.63 7.46 -5.26
CA GLU A 145 -2.81 8.67 -5.40
C GLU A 145 -1.46 8.35 -6.03
N PHE A 146 -0.79 7.30 -5.55
CA PHE A 146 0.46 6.84 -6.13
C PHE A 146 0.30 6.54 -7.63
N ILE A 147 -0.67 5.72 -8.02
CA ILE A 147 -0.87 5.34 -9.42
C ILE A 147 -1.21 6.55 -10.29
N LEU A 148 -2.09 7.44 -9.83
CA LEU A 148 -2.44 8.65 -10.57
C LEU A 148 -1.29 9.67 -10.63
N SER A 149 -0.24 9.53 -9.82
CA SER A 149 1.00 10.32 -9.96
C SER A 149 1.96 9.78 -11.04
N GLN A 150 1.91 8.48 -11.36
CA GLN A 150 2.84 7.83 -12.32
C GLN A 150 2.49 8.18 -13.78
N ALA A 151 3.44 8.72 -14.54
CA ALA A 151 3.21 9.21 -15.91
C ALA A 151 2.73 8.11 -16.87
N GLU A 152 3.12 6.86 -16.58
CA GLU A 152 2.74 5.67 -17.34
C GLU A 152 1.29 5.25 -17.09
N ALA A 153 0.65 5.67 -15.99
CA ALA A 153 -0.72 5.32 -15.68
C ALA A 153 -1.73 6.21 -16.43
N TYR A 154 -2.82 5.60 -16.88
CA TYR A 154 -3.91 6.28 -17.58
C TYR A 154 -5.26 6.06 -16.89
N GLU A 155 -5.66 4.81 -16.66
CA GLU A 155 -6.87 4.46 -15.92
C GLU A 155 -6.51 3.55 -14.75
N PHE A 156 -7.09 3.82 -13.58
CA PHE A 156 -7.04 2.96 -12.40
C PHE A 156 -8.46 2.47 -12.10
N LYS A 157 -8.67 1.15 -12.08
CA LYS A 157 -9.98 0.53 -11.92
C LYS A 157 -10.03 -0.41 -10.72
N ILE A 158 -11.06 -0.26 -9.90
CA ILE A 158 -11.36 -1.14 -8.76
C ILE A 158 -12.85 -1.48 -8.80
N GLY A 159 -13.19 -2.77 -8.93
CA GLY A 159 -14.58 -3.17 -9.16
C GLY A 159 -15.14 -2.44 -10.38
N ASP A 160 -16.23 -1.67 -10.21
CA ASP A 160 -16.84 -0.87 -11.27
C ASP A 160 -16.38 0.61 -11.29
N GLN A 161 -15.55 1.01 -10.33
CA GLN A 161 -15.06 2.38 -10.23
C GLN A 161 -13.83 2.59 -11.12
N ILE A 162 -13.84 3.66 -11.91
CA ILE A 162 -12.74 4.03 -12.82
C ILE A 162 -12.25 5.42 -12.45
N PHE A 163 -10.97 5.52 -12.13
CA PHE A 163 -10.27 6.74 -11.79
C PHE A 163 -9.32 7.13 -12.91
N ARG A 164 -9.28 8.42 -13.22
CA ARG A 164 -8.42 9.03 -14.24
C ARG A 164 -7.85 10.33 -13.70
N ARG A 165 -6.78 10.80 -14.34
CA ARG A 165 -6.27 12.16 -14.08
C ARG A 165 -7.30 13.18 -14.59
N PRO A 166 -7.45 14.33 -13.92
CA PRO A 166 -8.29 15.40 -14.41
C PRO A 166 -7.91 15.78 -15.85
N GLY A 167 -8.88 15.75 -16.77
CA GLY A 167 -8.68 16.11 -18.18
C GLY A 167 -8.36 14.96 -19.14
N ASP A 168 -8.05 13.75 -18.66
CA ASP A 168 -7.81 12.59 -19.55
C ASP A 168 -9.17 12.03 -20.07
N PRO A 169 -9.39 11.93 -21.40
CA PRO A 169 -10.63 11.40 -21.97
C PRO A 169 -10.81 9.90 -21.71
N PRO A 170 -12.01 9.32 -21.91
CA PRO A 170 -12.19 7.87 -21.80
C PRO A 170 -11.27 7.11 -22.75
N LEU A 171 -10.64 6.01 -22.28
CA LEU A 171 -9.66 5.28 -23.09
C LEU A 171 -10.23 4.81 -24.43
N ASP A 172 -11.51 4.41 -24.47
CA ASP A 172 -12.18 3.95 -25.70
C ASP A 172 -12.11 5.02 -26.81
N GLN A 173 -12.27 6.29 -26.45
CA GLN A 173 -12.16 7.40 -27.40
C GLN A 173 -10.73 7.65 -27.88
N VAL A 174 -9.72 7.30 -27.07
CA VAL A 174 -8.30 7.45 -27.43
C VAL A 174 -7.84 6.32 -28.33
N LEU A 175 -8.35 5.10 -28.12
CA LEU A 175 -8.04 3.94 -28.97
C LEU A 175 -8.70 4.04 -30.37
N ASP A 176 -9.88 4.65 -30.46
CA ASP A 176 -10.61 4.81 -31.72
C ASP A 176 -10.00 5.85 -32.68
N LYS A 177 -9.40 6.92 -32.14
CA LYS A 177 -8.83 8.03 -32.94
C LYS A 177 -7.67 7.61 -33.87
N PRO A 178 -6.70 6.75 -33.45
CA PRO A 178 -5.66 6.24 -34.34
C PRO A 178 -6.18 5.33 -35.47
N GLN A 179 -7.21 4.52 -35.22
CA GLN A 179 -7.73 3.58 -36.22
C GLN A 179 -8.47 4.29 -37.36
N LYS A 180 -9.24 5.34 -37.06
CA LYS A 180 -9.91 6.15 -38.10
C LYS A 180 -8.91 6.87 -39.00
N LYS A 181 -7.78 7.35 -38.48
CA LYS A 181 -6.74 7.99 -39.32
C LYS A 181 -6.07 7.01 -40.28
N LYS A 182 -5.82 5.76 -39.87
CA LYS A 182 -5.29 4.71 -40.77
C LYS A 182 -6.31 4.32 -41.86
N GLN A 183 -7.59 4.17 -41.51
CA GLN A 183 -8.64 3.84 -42.50
C GLN A 183 -8.90 4.95 -43.54
N VAL A 184 -8.60 6.22 -43.23
CA VAL A 184 -8.73 7.32 -44.18
C VAL A 184 -7.56 7.37 -45.16
N LEU A 185 -6.36 6.93 -44.76
CA LEU A 185 -5.16 6.94 -45.61
C LEU A 185 -5.13 5.75 -46.60
N ASP A 186 -5.72 4.61 -46.22
CA ASP A 186 -5.69 3.36 -47.01
C ASP A 186 -6.85 3.18 -48.01
N LYS A 187 -7.68 4.20 -48.28
CA LYS A 187 -8.72 4.08 -49.32
C LYS A 187 -8.08 4.10 -50.72
N PRO A 188 -8.16 3.01 -51.52
CA PRO A 188 -7.64 3.02 -52.88
C PRO A 188 -8.47 3.98 -53.75
N ARG A 189 -7.81 4.94 -54.40
CA ARG A 189 -8.40 5.78 -55.45
C ARG A 189 -8.92 4.87 -56.58
N LYS A 190 -10.23 4.65 -56.65
CA LYS A 190 -10.87 3.94 -57.77
C LYS A 190 -10.58 4.69 -59.08
N LYS A 191 -9.65 4.17 -59.89
CA LYS A 191 -9.48 4.60 -61.30
C LYS A 191 -10.73 4.18 -62.07
N LYS A 192 -11.57 5.16 -62.46
CA LYS A 192 -12.66 4.96 -63.42
C LYS A 192 -12.06 4.60 -64.77
N ARG A 193 -12.03 3.31 -65.13
CA ARG A 193 -11.79 2.87 -66.51
C ARG A 193 -13.05 3.18 -67.33
N HIS A 194 -12.93 4.11 -68.28
CA HIS A 194 -13.92 4.28 -69.34
C HIS A 194 -13.87 3.04 -70.24
N LYS A 195 -15.04 2.42 -70.45
CA LYS A 195 -15.25 1.32 -71.38
C LYS A 195 -15.64 1.95 -72.72
N SER A 196 -14.70 2.08 -73.65
CA SER A 196 -15.04 2.32 -75.05
C SER A 196 -15.70 1.06 -75.60
N ARG A 197 -16.81 1.26 -76.30
CA ARG A 197 -17.66 0.25 -76.90
C ARG A 197 -17.58 0.52 -78.40
N ASP A 198 -16.70 -0.20 -79.08
CA ASP A 198 -16.67 -0.23 -80.54
C ASP A 198 -17.13 -1.63 -80.98
N GLU A 199 -18.36 -1.67 -81.48
CA GLU A 199 -18.86 -2.68 -82.41
C GLU A 199 -19.16 -1.94 -83.71
N LEU A 200 -18.38 -2.21 -84.77
CA LEU A 200 -18.78 -2.47 -86.16
C LEU A 200 -17.54 -2.59 -87.05
#